data_AF-A0AB37XMG1-F1
#
_entry.id   AF-A0AB37XMG1-F1
#
_cell.length_a   1.000
_cell.length_b   1.000
_cell.length_c   1.000
_cell.angle_alpha   90.00
_cell.angle_beta   90.00
_cell.angle_gamma   90.00
#
_symmetry.space_group_name_H-M   'P 1'
#
loop_
_entity.id
_entity.type
_entity.pdbx_description
1 polymer ?
#
loop_
_entity_poly.entity_id
_entity_poly.type
_entity_poly.pdbx_seq_one_letter_code
_entity_poly.pdbx_strand_id
1 'polypeptide(L)'
;MCQTCRVGKRRDAREQIEAKIVELGRRQLLDHGAAGLSLRAIARNLGMVSSAVYRYVSSRDELLTLLLVDAYSDLADTVDRAHETLMNL
;
A
#
# COMPACT_ATOMS: atom_id res chain seq x y z
N MET A 1 -7.79 -29.83 12.95
CA MET A 1 -7.98 -28.36 12.87
C MET A 1 -6.94 -27.79 11.92
N CYS A 2 -7.37 -27.17 10.82
CA CYS A 2 -6.61 -27.08 9.58
C CYS A 2 -5.52 -25.98 9.58
N GLN A 3 -4.28 -26.38 9.32
CA GLN A 3 -3.10 -25.50 9.27
C GLN A 3 -3.15 -24.47 8.12
N THR A 4 -3.88 -24.78 7.04
CA THR A 4 -4.05 -23.90 5.87
C THR A 4 -4.96 -22.70 6.14
N CYS A 5 -6.04 -22.86 6.93
CA CYS A 5 -6.90 -21.73 7.32
C CYS A 5 -6.15 -20.68 8.18
N ARG A 6 -5.17 -21.11 8.99
CA ARG A 6 -4.32 -20.19 9.79
C ARG A 6 -3.29 -19.44 8.94
N VAL A 7 -2.86 -20.02 7.82
CA VAL A 7 -1.97 -19.34 6.86
C VAL A 7 -2.76 -18.27 6.09
N GLY A 8 -3.97 -18.59 5.62
CA GLY A 8 -4.87 -17.63 4.94
C GLY A 8 -5.13 -16.37 5.77
N LYS A 9 -5.64 -16.51 7.00
CA LYS A 9 -5.92 -15.36 7.88
C LYS A 9 -4.70 -14.46 8.16
N ARG A 10 -3.49 -15.04 8.23
CA ARG A 10 -2.25 -14.27 8.43
C ARG A 10 -1.82 -13.54 7.17
N ARG A 11 -2.03 -14.15 6.01
CA ARG A 11 -1.79 -13.53 4.70
C ARG A 11 -2.74 -12.36 4.49
N ASP A 12 -4.04 -12.54 4.74
CA ASP A 12 -5.04 -11.47 4.62
C ASP A 12 -4.72 -10.30 5.55
N ALA A 13 -4.34 -10.59 6.80
CA ALA A 13 -3.91 -9.56 7.75
C ALA A 13 -2.64 -8.82 7.28
N ARG A 14 -1.71 -9.52 6.61
CA ARG A 14 -0.51 -8.92 6.04
C ARG A 14 -0.87 -7.98 4.88
N GLU A 15 -1.67 -8.45 3.93
CA GLU A 15 -2.12 -7.66 2.78
C GLU A 15 -2.88 -6.40 3.23
N GLN A 16 -3.71 -6.50 4.27
CA GLN A 16 -4.39 -5.34 4.84
C GLN A 16 -3.43 -4.31 5.45
N ILE A 17 -2.34 -4.75 6.09
CA ILE A 17 -1.34 -3.83 6.64
C ILE A 17 -0.54 -3.16 5.51
N GLU A 18 -0.14 -3.92 4.49
CA GLU A 18 0.53 -3.39 3.31
C GLU A 18 -0.31 -2.33 2.60
N ALA A 19 -1.61 -2.62 2.38
CA ALA A 19 -2.55 -1.65 1.81
C ALA A 19 -2.66 -0.36 2.65
N LYS A 20 -2.71 -0.47 3.98
CA LYS A 20 -2.73 0.70 4.87
C LYS A 20 -1.42 1.49 4.84
N ILE A 21 -0.27 0.83 4.67
CA ILE A 21 1.02 1.51 4.50
C ILE A 21 1.02 2.34 3.22
N VAL A 22 0.57 1.77 2.10
CA VAL A 22 0.42 2.47 0.82
C VAL A 22 -0.54 3.66 0.95
N GLU A 23 -1.71 3.46 1.53
CA GLU A 23 -2.71 4.53 1.73
C GLU A 23 -2.15 5.70 2.55
N LEU A 24 -1.48 5.43 3.68
CA LEU A 24 -0.87 6.47 4.49
C LEU A 24 0.31 7.15 3.79
N GLY A 25 1.08 6.41 3.00
CA GLY A 25 2.15 6.96 2.16
C GLY A 25 1.61 7.90 1.09
N ARG A 26 0.50 7.55 0.44
CA ARG A 26 -0.19 8.40 -0.55
C ARG A 26 -0.64 9.72 0.07
N ARG A 27 -1.23 9.69 1.27
CA ARG A 27 -1.61 10.90 2.00
C ARG A 27 -0.41 11.81 2.28
N GLN A 28 0.70 11.24 2.75
CA GLN A 28 1.94 12.02 2.97
C GLN A 28 2.47 12.64 1.67
N LEU A 29 2.40 11.93 0.54
CA LEU A 29 2.78 12.50 -0.76
C LEU A 29 1.90 13.70 -1.15
N LEU A 30 0.58 13.57 -0.99
CA LEU A 30 -0.37 14.64 -1.31
C LEU A 30 -0.15 15.87 -0.41
N ASP A 31 0.03 15.65 0.88
CA ASP A 31 0.09 16.74 1.87
C ASP A 31 1.47 17.40 1.95
N HIS A 32 2.55 16.63 1.71
CA HIS A 32 3.93 17.04 2.03
C HIS A 32 4.95 16.74 0.94
N GLY A 33 4.56 16.10 -0.16
CA GLY A 33 5.46 15.67 -1.23
C GLY A 33 6.44 14.57 -0.81
N ALA A 34 7.29 14.15 -1.76
CA ALA A 34 8.23 13.04 -1.55
C ALA A 34 9.24 13.28 -0.42
N ALA A 35 9.66 14.54 -0.21
CA ALA A 35 10.57 14.90 0.88
C ALA A 35 9.94 14.70 2.26
N GLY A 36 8.61 14.77 2.37
CA GLY A 36 7.86 14.58 3.61
C GLY A 36 7.55 13.12 3.97
N LEU A 37 7.92 12.15 3.12
CA LEU A 37 7.66 10.74 3.37
C LEU A 37 8.40 10.22 4.61
N SER A 38 7.64 9.58 5.52
CA SER A 38 8.16 9.11 6.80
C SER A 38 7.52 7.80 7.24
N LEU A 39 8.30 6.72 7.18
CA LEU A 39 7.92 5.39 7.73
C LEU A 39 7.62 5.44 9.23
N ARG A 40 8.29 6.34 9.98
CA ARG A 40 8.02 6.53 11.41
C ARG A 40 6.64 7.15 11.64
N ALA A 41 6.23 8.11 10.82
CA ALA A 41 4.91 8.71 10.91
C ALA A 41 3.81 7.69 10.52
N ILE A 42 4.06 6.88 9.49
CA ILE A 42 3.17 5.76 9.12
C ILE A 42 3.02 4.78 10.29
N ALA A 43 4.12 4.38 10.92
CA ALA A 43 4.10 3.48 12.08
C ALA A 43 3.23 4.03 13.21
N ARG A 44 3.36 5.33 13.55
CA ARG A 44 2.53 5.98 14.57
C ARG A 44 1.05 5.95 14.21
N ASN A 45 0.70 6.26 12.96
CA ASN A 45 -0.69 6.24 12.49
C ASN A 45 -1.30 4.82 12.53
N LEU A 46 -0.47 3.79 12.33
CA LEU A 46 -0.89 2.39 12.46
C LEU A 46 -0.92 1.88 13.91
N GLY A 47 -0.46 2.67 14.89
CA GLY A 47 -0.26 2.20 16.26
C GLY A 47 0.83 1.13 16.40
N MET A 48 1.79 1.11 15.47
CA MET A 48 2.85 0.11 15.39
C MET A 48 4.20 0.70 15.81
N VAL A 49 5.06 -0.15 16.38
CA VAL A 49 6.49 0.17 16.53
C VAL A 49 7.16 0.26 15.16
N SER A 50 8.12 1.16 14.99
CA SER A 50 8.77 1.39 13.68
C SER A 50 9.39 0.12 13.10
N SER A 51 10.03 -0.71 13.93
CA SER A 51 10.62 -1.99 13.49
C SER A 51 9.59 -2.96 12.91
N ALA A 52 8.31 -2.86 13.29
CA ALA A 52 7.27 -3.69 12.71
C ALA A 52 6.92 -3.28 11.28
N VAL A 53 6.91 -1.97 10.98
CA VAL A 53 6.68 -1.44 9.62
C VAL A 53 7.83 -1.79 8.69
N TYR A 54 9.07 -1.76 9.18
CA TYR A 54 10.24 -2.16 8.40
C TYR A 54 10.23 -3.62 7.92
N ARG A 55 9.35 -4.48 8.46
CA ARG A 55 9.14 -5.87 7.96
C ARG A 55 8.25 -5.95 6.72
N TYR A 56 7.59 -4.85 6.36
CA TYR A 56 6.75 -4.73 5.18
C TYR A 56 7.42 -3.86 4.12
N VAL A 57 8.13 -2.81 4.55
CA VAL A 57 8.84 -1.89 3.66
C VAL A 57 10.19 -1.54 4.28
N SER A 58 11.29 -1.97 3.67
CA SER A 58 12.64 -1.88 4.22
C SER A 58 13.23 -0.46 4.20
N SER A 59 12.73 0.42 3.33
CA SER A 59 13.25 1.79 3.19
C SER A 59 12.21 2.79 2.69
N ARG A 60 12.53 4.09 2.80
CA ARG A 60 11.70 5.16 2.22
C ARG A 60 11.63 5.03 0.69
N ASP A 61 12.73 4.65 0.05
CA ASP A 61 12.77 4.55 -1.41
C ASP A 61 11.99 3.32 -1.90
N GLU A 62 11.96 2.23 -1.13
CA GLU A 62 11.04 1.12 -1.37
C GLU A 62 9.58 1.55 -1.20
N LEU A 63 9.25 2.33 -0.17
CA LEU A 63 7.91 2.90 -0.03
C LEU A 63 7.54 3.74 -1.26
N LEU A 64 8.45 4.61 -1.72
CA LEU A 64 8.21 5.44 -2.89
C LEU A 64 8.00 4.59 -4.15
N THR A 65 8.75 3.48 -4.29
CA THR A 65 8.58 2.53 -5.39
C THR A 65 7.21 1.86 -5.33
N LEU A 66 6.77 1.41 -4.16
CA LEU A 66 5.44 0.82 -3.99
C LEU A 66 4.32 1.82 -4.34
N LEU A 67 4.46 3.08 -3.92
CA LEU A 67 3.51 4.14 -4.25
C LEU A 67 3.48 4.44 -5.76
N LEU A 68 4.63 4.37 -6.43
CA LEU A 68 4.71 4.54 -7.87
C LEU A 68 3.97 3.39 -8.59
N VAL A 69 4.24 2.14 -8.19
CA VAL A 69 3.57 0.96 -8.75
C VAL A 69 2.06 1.06 -8.56
N ASP A 70 1.61 1.34 -7.35
CA ASP A 70 0.19 1.49 -7.01
C ASP A 70 -0.50 2.59 -7.84
N ALA A 71 0.15 3.75 -8.03
CA ALA A 71 -0.39 4.83 -8.86
C ALA A 71 -0.52 4.43 -10.35
N TYR A 72 0.47 3.70 -10.89
CA TYR A 72 0.39 3.20 -12.26
C TYR A 72 -0.63 2.08 -12.43
N SER A 73 -0.83 1.23 -11.41
CA SER A 73 -1.90 0.24 -11.39
C SER A 73 -3.27 0.91 -11.39
N ASP A 74 -3.51 1.91 -10.55
CA ASP A 74 -4.79 2.65 -10.54
C ASP A 74 -5.06 3.38 -11.86
N LEU A 75 -4.00 3.93 -12.48
CA LEU A 75 -4.10 4.50 -13.83
C LEU A 75 -4.48 3.45 -14.87
N ALA A 76 -3.82 2.29 -14.87
CA ALA A 76 -4.13 1.19 -15.78
C ALA A 76 -5.57 0.72 -15.60
N ASP A 77 -6.00 0.48 -14.35
CA ASP A 77 -7.37 0.08 -14.04
C ASP A 77 -8.40 1.11 -14.51
N THR A 78 -8.07 2.41 -14.42
CA THR A 78 -8.93 3.49 -14.91
C THR A 78 -9.05 3.47 -16.43
N VAL A 79 -7.94 3.25 -17.13
CA VAL A 79 -7.93 3.13 -18.60
C VAL A 79 -8.71 1.90 -19.05
N ASP A 80 -8.52 0.75 -18.39
CA ASP A 80 -9.21 -0.49 -18.72
C ASP A 80 -10.73 -0.36 -18.53
N ARG A 81 -11.19 0.22 -17.42
CA ARG A 81 -12.62 0.51 -17.20
C ARG A 81 -13.22 1.41 -18.27
N ALA A 82 -12.48 2.44 -18.69
CA ALA A 82 -12.93 3.34 -19.76
C ALA A 82 -13.01 2.60 -21.10
N HIS A 83 -12.04 1.73 -21.40
CA HIS A 83 -12.03 0.90 -22.60
C HIS A 83 -13.19 -0.09 -22.64
N GLU A 84 -13.46 -0.80 -21.53
CA GLU A 84 -14.60 -1.70 -21.39
C GLU A 84 -15.93 -0.96 -21.57
N THR A 85 -16.05 0.25 -21.01
CA THR A 85 -17.25 1.09 -21.18
C THR A 85 -17.48 1.43 -22.65
N LEU A 86 -16.41 1.71 -23.42
CA LEU A 86 -16.51 1.99 -24.85
C LEU A 86 -16.86 0.75 -25.69
N MET A 87 -16.37 -0.44 -25.31
CA MET A 87 -16.66 -1.68 -26.04
C MET A 87 -18.04 -2.26 -25.74
N ASN A 88 -18.67 -1.84 -24.64
CA ASN A 88 -20.00 -2.29 -24.23
C ASN A 88 -21.12 -1.34 -24.68
N LEU A 89 -20.79 -0.29 -25.46
CA LEU A 89 -21.71 0.64 -26.14
C LEU A 89 -21.91 0.23 -27.60
#